data_AF-A0A1G9X584-F1
#
_entry.id   AF-A0A1G9X584-F1
#
_cell.length_a   1.000
_cell.length_b   1.000
_cell.length_c   1.000
_cell.angle_alpha   90.00
_cell.angle_beta   90.00
_cell.angle_gamma   90.00
#
_symmetry.space_group_name_H-M   'P 1'
#
loop_
_entity.id
_entity.type
_entity.pdbx_description
1 polymer ?
#
loop_
_entity_poly.entity_id
_entity_poly.type
_entity_poly.pdbx_seq_one_letter_code
_entity_poly.pdbx_strand_id
1 'polypeptide(L)' 'MNVPQGQLRRAVESRKQFLIQKLLHHGFMMQEQRLLQEFTLSELEREWNSMQAQDNVSL' A
#
# COMPACT_ATOMS: atom_id res chain seq x y z
N MET A 1 11.54 -7.74 25.49
CA MET A 1 11.46 -8.28 24.12
C MET A 1 12.05 -7.24 23.18
N ASN A 2 13.28 -7.47 22.71
CA ASN A 2 13.97 -6.55 21.81
C ASN A 2 13.63 -6.99 20.38
N VAL A 3 12.63 -6.37 19.76
CA VAL A 3 12.27 -6.69 18.37
C VAL A 3 13.46 -6.27 17.51
N PRO A 4 14.16 -7.21 16.83
CA PRO A 4 15.32 -6.83 16.04
C PRO A 4 14.84 -5.88 14.95
N GLN A 5 15.39 -4.67 14.90
CA GLN A 5 14.95 -3.60 13.98
C GLN A 5 14.91 -4.06 12.51
N GLY A 6 15.68 -5.09 12.14
CA GLY A 6 15.63 -5.74 10.84
C GLY A 6 14.33 -6.52 10.54
N GLN A 7 13.65 -7.08 11.54
CA GLN A 7 12.36 -7.76 11.34
C GLN A 7 11.23 -6.77 11.08
N LEU A 8 11.19 -5.66 11.82
CA LEU A 8 10.19 -4.62 11.61
C LEU A 8 10.34 -3.99 10.23
N ARG A 9 11.58 -3.67 9.83
CA ARG A 9 11.85 -3.13 8.49
C ARG A 9 11.42 -4.12 7.40
N ARG A 10 11.73 -5.41 7.53
CA ARG A 10 11.28 -6.43 6.57
C ARG A 10 9.76 -6.56 6.52
N ALA A 11 9.08 -6.50 7.67
CA ALA A 11 7.63 -6.55 7.73
C ALA A 11 6.98 -5.34 7.04
N VAL A 12 7.51 -4.15 7.28
CA VAL A 12 7.07 -2.90 6.62
C VAL A 12 7.28 -2.96 5.12
N GLU A 13 8.47 -3.36 4.65
CA GLU A 13 8.75 -3.48 3.22
C GLU A 13 7.88 -4.55 2.55
N SER A 14 7.68 -5.70 3.22
CA SER A 14 6.78 -6.75 2.71
C SER A 14 5.34 -6.25 2.61
N ARG A 15 4.89 -5.47 3.59
CA ARG A 15 3.54 -4.87 3.59
C ARG A 15 3.39 -3.83 2.48
N LYS A 16 4.39 -2.98 2.26
CA LYS A 16 4.42 -2.03 1.14
C LYS A 16 4.30 -2.74 -0.19
N GLN A 17 5.16 -3.74 -0.43
CA GLN A 17 5.14 -4.52 -1.67
C GLN A 17 3.78 -5.18 -1.91
N PHE A 18 3.18 -5.76 -0.86
CA PHE A 18 1.84 -6.33 -0.93
C PHE A 18 0.79 -5.30 -1.36
N LEU A 19 0.78 -4.11 -0.75
CA LEU A 19 -0.18 -3.06 -1.08
C LEU A 19 0.03 -2.50 -2.49
N ILE A 20 1.28 -2.30 -2.90
CA ILE A 20 1.61 -1.87 -4.27
C ILE A 20 1.06 -2.89 -5.28
N GLN A 21 1.31 -4.18 -5.07
CA GLN A 21 0.79 -5.23 -5.97
C GLN A 21 -0.74 -5.24 -6.02
N LYS A 22 -1.42 -5.05 -4.89
CA LYS A 22 -2.88 -4.96 -4.82
C LYS A 22 -3.43 -3.75 -5.57
N LEU A 23 -2.85 -2.59 -5.35
CA LEU A 23 -3.23 -1.34 -6.04
C LEU A 23 -3.02 -1.47 -7.56
N LEU A 24 -1.86 -2.00 -7.99
CA LEU A 24 -1.58 -2.27 -9.40
C LEU A 24 -2.58 -3.25 -10.01
N HIS A 25 -2.94 -4.31 -9.30
CA HIS A 25 -3.90 -5.31 -9.77
C HIS A 25 -5.30 -4.71 -9.99
N HIS A 26 -5.70 -3.76 -9.17
CA HIS A 26 -6.96 -3.03 -9.35
C HIS A 26 -6.85 -1.87 -10.37
N GLY A 27 -5.73 -1.73 -11.08
CA GLY A 27 -5.54 -0.72 -12.12
C GLY A 27 -5.03 0.64 -11.63
N PHE A 28 -4.66 0.75 -10.35
CA PHE A 28 -4.08 1.96 -9.79
C PHE A 28 -2.57 1.95 -10.01
N MET A 29 -2.08 2.66 -11.04
CA MET A 29 -0.66 2.66 -11.41
C MET A 29 0.09 3.93 -11.03
N MET A 30 -0.58 5.08 -11.07
CA MET A 30 0.01 6.39 -10.76
C MET A 30 -1.07 7.33 -10.20
N GLN A 31 -0.70 8.10 -9.18
CA GLN A 31 -1.49 9.20 -8.65
C GLN A 31 -0.59 10.42 -8.55
N GLU A 32 -1.04 11.56 -9.09
CA GLU A 32 -0.31 12.83 -9.05
C GLU A 32 1.14 12.75 -9.58
N GLN A 33 1.38 11.96 -10.64
CA GLN A 33 2.69 11.79 -11.28
C GLN A 33 3.76 11.09 -10.42
N ARG A 34 3.39 10.59 -9.23
CA ARG A 34 4.27 9.77 -8.40
C ARG A 34 4.00 8.29 -8.62
N LEU A 35 5.07 7.51 -8.66
CA LEU A 35 4.98 6.05 -8.72
C LEU A 35 4.53 5.52 -7.36
N LEU A 36 3.73 4.45 -7.35
CA LEU A 36 3.36 3.74 -6.11
C LEU A 36 4.57 3.30 -5.26
N GLN A 37 5.72 3.10 -5.91
CA GLN A 37 6.97 2.73 -5.24
C GLN A 37 7.54 3.87 -4.37
N GLU A 38 7.16 5.11 -4.64
CA GLU A 38 7.59 6.29 -3.89
C GLU A 38 6.70 6.55 -2.66
N PHE A 39 5.59 5.81 -2.53
CA PHE A 39 4.64 6.02 -1.45
C PHE A 39 5.16 5.43 -0.13
N THR A 40 4.88 6.13 0.95
CA THR A 40 5.03 5.60 2.31
C THR A 40 3.98 4.51 2.56
N LEU A 41 4.19 3.70 3.61
CA LEU A 41 3.25 2.65 3.97
C LEU A 41 1.86 3.21 4.24
N SER A 42 1.79 4.32 4.99
CA SER A 42 0.52 4.97 5.35
C SER A 42 -0.24 5.52 4.15
N GLU A 43 0.48 6.02 3.13
CA GLU A 43 -0.13 6.48 1.87
C GLU A 43 -0.72 5.29 1.09
N LEU A 44 0.02 4.18 0.97
CA LEU A 44 -0.48 2.95 0.33
C LEU A 44 -1.72 2.39 1.05
N GLU A 45 -1.72 2.40 2.39
CA GLU A 45 -2.86 1.96 3.18
C GLU A 45 -4.07 2.89 3.01
N ARG A 46 -3.85 4.20 2.91
CA ARG A 46 -4.92 5.16 2.63
C ARG A 46 -5.54 4.92 1.27
N GLU A 47 -4.73 4.80 0.21
CA GLU A 47 -5.22 4.58 -1.14
C GLU A 47 -5.95 3.24 -1.25
N TRP A 48 -5.41 2.19 -0.63
CA TRP A 48 -6.08 0.89 -0.59
C TRP A 48 -7.44 0.97 0.11
N ASN A 49 -7.53 1.62 1.27
CA ASN A 49 -8.80 1.80 1.98
C ASN A 49 -9.80 2.65 1.18
N SER A 50 -9.35 3.74 0.55
CA SER A 50 -10.19 4.58 -0.31
C SER A 50 -10.74 3.78 -1.49
N MET A 51 -9.89 2.95 -2.10
CA MET A 51 -10.26 2.09 -3.23
C MET A 51 -11.26 1.00 -2.81
N GLN A 52 -11.04 0.36 -1.66
CA GLN A 52 -11.99 -0.60 -1.10
C GLN A 52 -13.32 0.07 -0.74
N ALA A 53 -13.31 1.29 -0.23
CA ALA A 53 -14.53 2.04 0.06
C ALA A 53 -15.30 2.40 -1.22
N GLN A 54 -14.62 2.74 -2.32
CA GLN A 54 -15.25 3.00 -3.61
C GLN A 54 -15.85 1.73 -4.24
N ASP A 55 -15.16 0.60 -4.13
CA ASP A 55 -15.65 -0.71 -4.59
C ASP A 55 -16.95 -1.10 -3.83
N ASN A 56 -16.99 -0.87 -2.52
CA ASN A 56 -18.14 -1.21 -1.67
C ASN A 56 -19.36 -0.29 -1.83
N VAL A 57 -19.22 0.88 -2.46
CA VAL A 57 -20.34 1.81 -2.74
C VAL A 57 -21.07 1.44 -4.05
N SER A 58 -20.55 0.49 -4.82
CA SER A 58 -21.10 0.08 -6.11
C SER A 58 -22.03 -1.16 -6.06
N LEU A 59 -22.44 -1.60 -4.86
CA LEU A 59 -23.40 -2.69 -4.62
C LEU A 59 -24.71 -2.15 -4.01
#